data_AF-A0AAJ7BSY7-F1
#
_entry.id   AF-A0AAJ7BSY7-F1
#
_cell.length_a   1.000
_cell.length_b   1.000
_cell.length_c   1.000
_cell.angle_alpha   90.00
_cell.angle_beta   90.00
_cell.angle_gamma   90.00
#
_symmetry.space_group_name_H-M   'P 1'
#
loop_
_entity.id
_entity.type
_entity.pdbx_description
1 polymer ?
#
loop_
_entity_poly.entity_id
_entity_poly.type
_entity_poly.pdbx_seq_one_letter_code
_entity_poly.pdbx_strand_id
1 'polypeptide(L)'
;MADSKESAANKAALKLTNDIRNMTNYKNFYNQVQRLVASPVVKREDFKNTLIDALKNNGLETELRNTVFHLARSHSSALTSTEYPASTTEADLAYLRKAQIQWERRIQKSLNSMCNELNVPLARIRPSADRDELADKWNELSTYDIDLSQYRPLYAPKDFLDVLFAVRDPTYRKQPGEPGWEFGHIQIRVKTLMQLRSFYAELSQGVPLLGVNPSMIVLGNYSNLEVERTHLGEKVLASNHAPIAQEFLKRGSPRELRGRLWSLVLGTVIKDSDAEYYEELKGMVLQYDIMVDKLIIKDVQLTASNDDQYFVFEDVLYKTMLCFSRDSEVLAPVTTDRSAGGQVIHAVLQGKLATLENTLVFPPSGVIPFHGFTMYATPFCYLYDDPCSMYYAFRAFYLRYWFRLHTVSSHEQGIVALCLLFERLLQCHEPQLWAHFRNIHIQPVKVVFKWLMRGFSGHLPPEQLLYLWDLILGYDSLEIVPLLAVTILSFRKENLLQVNTLHNVEAVLADLSSLKVMPLLQLVLLKE
;
A
#
# COMPACT_ATOMS: atom_id res chain seq x y z
N MET A 1 27.30 27.43 2.09
CA MET A 1 26.43 26.27 2.36
C MET A 1 25.11 26.66 3.05
N ALA A 2 25.08 27.62 3.99
CA ALA A 2 23.86 28.11 4.62
C ALA A 2 22.89 28.79 3.61
N ASP A 3 23.39 29.72 2.78
CA ASP A 3 22.57 30.42 1.77
C ASP A 3 21.89 29.50 0.74
N SER A 4 22.52 28.35 0.43
CA SER A 4 21.98 27.37 -0.50
C SER A 4 20.84 26.55 0.11
N LYS A 5 20.90 26.25 1.42
CA LYS A 5 19.81 25.56 2.14
C LYS A 5 18.61 26.47 2.34
N GLU A 6 18.84 27.74 2.63
CA GLU A 6 17.77 28.74 2.80
C GLU A 6 17.04 29.02 1.46
N SER A 7 17.79 29.11 0.36
CA SER A 7 17.21 29.20 -1.00
C SER A 7 16.37 27.97 -1.37
N ALA A 8 16.84 26.75 -1.03
CA ALA A 8 16.10 25.51 -1.29
C ALA A 8 14.81 25.41 -0.47
N ALA A 9 14.86 25.77 0.82
CA ALA A 9 13.70 25.80 1.70
C ALA A 9 12.64 26.80 1.20
N ASN A 10 13.05 27.99 0.76
CA ASN A 10 12.15 28.99 0.19
C ASN A 10 11.49 28.50 -1.10
N LYS A 11 12.24 27.83 -1.98
CA LYS A 11 11.68 27.24 -3.21
C LYS A 11 10.67 26.14 -2.91
N ALA A 12 10.96 25.28 -1.94
CA ALA A 12 10.04 24.23 -1.49
C ALA A 12 8.75 24.82 -0.87
N ALA A 13 8.88 25.86 -0.04
CA ALA A 13 7.75 26.55 0.55
C ALA A 13 6.84 27.22 -0.50
N LEU A 14 7.42 27.86 -1.52
CA LEU A 14 6.66 28.44 -2.64
C LEU A 14 5.90 27.37 -3.43
N LYS A 15 6.55 26.23 -3.71
CA LYS A 15 5.90 25.10 -4.39
C LYS A 15 4.73 24.56 -3.56
N LEU A 16 4.96 24.24 -2.28
CA LEU A 16 3.91 23.76 -1.37
C LEU A 16 2.77 24.76 -1.25
N THR A 17 3.05 26.05 -1.22
CA THR A 17 2.01 27.09 -1.19
C THR A 17 1.12 27.03 -2.44
N ASN A 18 1.72 26.85 -3.62
CA ASN A 18 0.95 26.71 -4.87
C ASN A 18 0.16 25.40 -4.88
N ASP A 19 0.76 24.30 -4.46
CA ASP A 19 0.09 22.99 -4.39
C ASP A 19 -1.12 23.05 -3.44
N ILE A 20 -0.95 23.65 -2.25
CA ILE A 20 -2.04 23.85 -1.26
C ILE A 20 -3.15 24.74 -1.82
N ARG A 21 -2.83 25.82 -2.55
CA ARG A 21 -3.83 26.71 -3.17
C ARG A 21 -4.71 26.01 -4.21
N ASN A 22 -4.18 24.97 -4.85
CA ASN A 22 -4.89 24.20 -5.86
C ASN A 22 -5.69 23.03 -5.25
N MET A 23 -5.63 22.81 -3.94
CA MET A 23 -6.43 21.78 -3.27
C MET A 23 -7.90 22.16 -3.25
N THR A 24 -8.77 21.16 -3.39
CA THR A 24 -10.23 21.31 -3.35
C THR A 24 -10.72 21.93 -2.03
N ASN A 25 -10.07 21.60 -0.91
CA ASN A 25 -10.41 22.11 0.42
C ASN A 25 -9.79 23.47 0.76
N TYR A 26 -8.94 24.05 -0.12
CA TYR A 26 -8.26 25.33 0.16
C TYR A 26 -9.24 26.46 0.47
N LYS A 27 -10.35 26.53 -0.27
CA LYS A 27 -11.38 27.56 -0.07
C LYS A 27 -11.96 27.51 1.34
N ASN A 28 -12.23 26.31 1.87
CA ASN A 28 -12.76 26.14 3.22
C ASN A 28 -11.74 26.56 4.27
N PHE A 29 -10.49 26.11 4.13
CA PHE A 29 -9.39 26.52 5.02
C PHE A 29 -9.20 28.05 5.00
N TYR A 30 -9.15 28.66 3.81
CA TYR A 30 -9.00 30.10 3.64
C TYR A 30 -10.15 30.88 4.28
N ASN A 31 -11.40 30.42 4.12
CA ASN A 31 -12.57 31.04 4.76
C ASN A 31 -12.48 31.00 6.29
N GLN A 32 -11.99 29.90 6.87
CA GLN A 32 -11.78 29.80 8.32
C GLN A 32 -10.72 30.79 8.80
N VAL A 33 -9.60 30.90 8.08
CA VAL A 33 -8.55 31.89 8.37
C VAL A 33 -9.12 33.32 8.26
N GLN A 34 -9.94 33.63 7.25
CA GLN A 34 -10.57 34.94 7.11
C GLN A 34 -11.51 35.28 8.28
N ARG A 35 -12.32 34.31 8.73
CA ARG A 35 -13.19 34.48 9.92
C ARG A 35 -12.36 34.76 11.17
N LEU A 36 -11.23 34.07 11.32
CA LEU A 36 -10.33 34.26 12.46
C LEU A 36 -9.67 35.65 12.42
N VAL A 37 -9.22 36.08 11.24
CA VAL A 37 -8.66 37.43 11.01
C VAL A 37 -9.68 38.53 11.32
N ALA A 38 -10.97 38.30 11.05
CA ALA A 38 -12.04 39.24 11.37
C ALA A 38 -12.48 39.22 12.83
N SER A 39 -11.96 38.29 13.65
CA SER A 39 -12.31 38.15 15.07
C SER A 39 -11.58 39.19 15.93
N PRO A 40 -12.12 39.52 17.13
CA PRO A 40 -11.46 40.46 18.04
C PRO A 40 -10.15 39.93 18.65
N VAL A 41 -9.83 38.65 18.43
CA VAL A 41 -8.60 38.00 18.94
C VAL A 41 -7.38 38.46 18.14
N VAL A 42 -7.55 38.78 16.85
CA VAL A 42 -6.46 39.23 15.97
C VAL A 42 -6.41 40.76 15.99
N LYS A 43 -5.37 41.30 16.62
CA LYS A 43 -5.23 42.75 16.84
C LYS A 43 -4.48 43.39 15.68
N ARG A 44 -4.99 44.51 15.16
CA ARG A 44 -4.33 45.25 14.07
C ARG A 44 -2.92 45.73 14.44
N GLU A 45 -2.71 46.10 15.70
CA GLU A 45 -1.44 46.62 16.23
C GLU A 45 -0.35 45.55 16.30
N ASP A 46 -0.73 44.29 16.47
CA ASP A 46 0.18 43.14 16.54
C ASP A 46 -0.37 41.97 15.69
N PHE A 47 -0.68 42.28 14.43
CA PHE A 47 -1.42 41.38 13.55
C PHE A 47 -0.73 40.02 13.39
N LYS A 48 0.59 40.03 13.19
CA LYS A 48 1.35 38.81 12.92
C LYS A 48 1.31 37.85 14.10
N ASN A 49 1.66 38.31 15.31
CA ASN A 49 1.77 37.42 16.46
C ASN A 49 0.39 36.99 16.94
N THR A 50 -0.57 37.93 17.01
CA THR A 50 -1.94 37.61 17.43
C THR A 50 -2.66 36.69 16.45
N LEU A 51 -2.40 36.79 15.14
CA LEU A 51 -2.91 35.82 14.17
C LEU A 51 -2.27 34.44 14.35
N ILE A 52 -0.96 34.36 14.54
CA ILE A 52 -0.28 33.07 14.78
C ILE A 52 -0.85 32.40 16.02
N ASP A 53 -0.97 33.12 17.14
CA ASP A 53 -1.52 32.59 18.38
C ASP A 53 -2.99 32.18 18.22
N ALA A 54 -3.78 32.97 17.50
CA ALA A 54 -5.16 32.62 17.18
C ALA A 54 -5.22 31.33 16.33
N LEU A 55 -4.33 31.15 15.34
CA LEU A 55 -4.26 29.94 14.52
C LEU A 55 -3.89 28.71 15.36
N LYS A 56 -3.01 28.86 16.36
CA LYS A 56 -2.66 27.76 17.28
C LYS A 56 -3.85 27.37 18.14
N ASN A 57 -4.46 28.35 18.78
CA ASN A 57 -5.55 28.15 19.74
C ASN A 57 -6.82 27.59 19.09
N ASN A 58 -6.99 27.77 17.77
CA ASN A 58 -8.09 27.22 17.00
C ASN A 58 -7.72 25.96 16.20
N GLY A 59 -6.51 25.41 16.36
CA GLY A 59 -6.07 24.16 15.70
C GLY A 59 -5.73 24.28 14.21
N LEU A 60 -5.94 25.43 13.58
CA LEU A 60 -5.67 25.68 12.15
C LEU A 60 -4.19 25.54 11.79
N GLU A 61 -3.28 25.89 12.71
CA GLU A 61 -1.85 25.63 12.49
C GLU A 61 -1.56 24.13 12.33
N THR A 62 -2.20 23.30 13.16
CA THR A 62 -2.02 21.85 13.15
C THR A 62 -2.62 21.23 11.89
N GLU A 63 -3.80 21.70 11.46
CA GLU A 63 -4.40 21.29 10.18
C GLU A 63 -3.48 21.60 8.99
N LEU A 64 -2.88 22.79 8.97
CA LEU A 64 -1.92 23.17 7.93
C LEU A 64 -0.65 22.31 7.99
N ARG A 65 -0.12 22.03 9.18
CA ARG A 65 1.03 21.15 9.37
C ARG A 65 0.75 19.74 8.87
N ASN A 66 -0.43 19.19 9.16
CA ASN A 66 -0.84 17.88 8.66
C ASN A 66 -0.99 17.89 7.14
N THR A 67 -1.60 18.93 6.56
CA THR A 67 -1.72 19.09 5.11
C THR A 67 -0.34 19.08 4.43
N VAL A 68 0.61 19.83 4.98
CA VAL A 68 2.01 19.84 4.51
C VAL A 68 2.64 18.46 4.65
N PHE A 69 2.44 17.77 5.78
CA PHE A 69 2.95 16.42 5.99
C PHE A 69 2.43 15.41 4.96
N HIS A 70 1.12 15.38 4.72
CA HIS A 70 0.52 14.46 3.73
C HIS A 70 0.99 14.77 2.30
N LEU A 71 1.12 16.05 1.95
CA LEU A 71 1.68 16.47 0.66
C LEU A 71 3.15 16.11 0.50
N ALA A 72 3.96 16.36 1.52
CA ALA A 72 5.38 16.02 1.49
C ALA A 72 5.55 14.52 1.26
N ARG A 73 4.71 13.69 1.90
CA ARG A 73 4.69 12.25 1.68
C ARG A 73 4.28 11.89 0.25
N SER A 74 3.13 12.37 -0.25
CA SER A 74 2.67 12.05 -1.61
C SER A 74 3.68 12.47 -2.69
N HIS A 75 4.43 13.55 -2.47
CA HIS A 75 5.47 14.04 -3.36
C HIS A 75 6.89 13.56 -3.05
N SER A 76 7.13 12.73 -2.02
CA SER A 76 8.50 12.35 -1.60
C SER A 76 9.30 11.64 -2.69
N SER A 77 8.65 10.94 -3.64
CA SER A 77 9.34 10.40 -4.82
C SER A 77 10.00 11.48 -5.69
N ALA A 78 9.61 12.74 -5.57
CA ALA A 78 10.19 13.88 -6.29
C ALA A 78 11.12 14.76 -5.43
N LEU A 79 11.18 14.54 -4.11
CA LEU A 79 11.95 15.36 -3.16
C LEU A 79 13.16 14.62 -2.57
N THR A 80 13.15 13.29 -2.48
CA THR A 80 14.31 12.51 -2.00
C THR A 80 15.43 12.36 -3.03
N SER A 81 15.23 12.81 -4.27
CA SER A 81 16.28 12.86 -5.30
C SER A 81 17.36 13.93 -5.02
N THR A 82 17.21 14.77 -3.99
CA THR A 82 18.15 15.88 -3.71
C THR A 82 19.14 15.67 -2.55
N GLU A 83 19.11 14.55 -1.81
CA GLU A 83 20.01 14.36 -0.65
C GLU A 83 21.23 13.46 -0.88
N TYR A 84 21.38 12.87 -2.07
CA TYR A 84 22.59 12.12 -2.41
C TYR A 84 23.29 12.79 -3.58
N PRO A 85 24.59 13.13 -3.48
CA PRO A 85 25.33 13.65 -4.62
C PRO A 85 25.19 12.65 -5.75
N ALA A 86 24.83 13.16 -6.94
CA ALA A 86 24.73 12.38 -8.17
C ALA A 86 26.09 11.72 -8.45
N SER A 87 26.31 10.54 -7.88
CA SER A 87 27.43 9.69 -8.20
C SER A 87 27.15 9.11 -9.58
N THR A 88 27.88 9.63 -10.57
CA THR A 88 28.30 8.99 -11.83
C THR A 88 27.50 7.75 -12.26
N THR A 89 26.81 7.89 -13.40
CA THR A 89 25.95 6.92 -14.11
C THR A 89 24.63 6.59 -13.41
N GLU A 90 23.60 7.42 -13.62
CA GLU A 90 22.21 6.93 -13.51
C GLU A 90 22.04 5.80 -14.53
N ALA A 91 21.87 4.57 -14.06
CA ALA A 91 21.60 3.43 -14.91
C ALA A 91 20.31 3.69 -15.71
N ASP A 92 20.35 3.49 -17.03
CA ASP A 92 19.15 3.62 -17.86
C ASP A 92 18.18 2.47 -17.59
N LEU A 93 17.23 2.71 -16.68
CA LEU A 93 16.19 1.77 -16.31
C LEU A 93 14.95 1.83 -17.24
N ALA A 94 15.07 2.42 -18.43
CA ALA A 94 13.96 2.49 -19.39
C ALA A 94 13.42 1.11 -19.83
N TYR A 95 14.24 0.06 -19.75
CA TYR A 95 13.80 -1.31 -20.03
C TYR A 95 12.72 -1.80 -19.04
N LEU A 96 12.70 -1.31 -17.79
CA LEU A 96 11.65 -1.61 -16.82
C LEU A 96 10.31 -1.01 -17.25
N ARG A 97 10.30 0.25 -17.72
CA ARG A 97 9.09 0.87 -18.29
C ARG A 97 8.59 0.11 -19.51
N LYS A 98 9.50 -0.34 -20.39
CA LYS A 98 9.13 -1.17 -21.54
C LYS A 98 8.48 -2.48 -21.11
N ALA A 99 9.02 -3.13 -20.08
CA ALA A 99 8.45 -4.36 -19.52
C ALA A 99 7.06 -4.09 -18.91
N GLN A 100 6.86 -2.97 -18.20
CA GLN A 100 5.56 -2.57 -17.68
C GLN A 100 4.52 -2.39 -18.78
N ILE A 101 4.84 -1.63 -19.84
CA ILE A 101 3.94 -1.42 -20.97
C ILE A 101 3.56 -2.76 -21.63
N GLN A 102 4.54 -3.66 -21.78
CA GLN A 102 4.27 -5.00 -22.33
C GLN A 102 3.36 -5.83 -21.42
N TRP A 103 3.55 -5.73 -20.10
CA TRP A 103 2.74 -6.41 -19.11
C TRP A 103 1.29 -5.94 -19.13
N GLU A 104 1.06 -4.63 -19.13
CA GLU A 104 -0.29 -4.04 -19.22
C GLU A 104 -0.99 -4.44 -20.52
N ARG A 105 -0.28 -4.45 -21.65
CA ARG A 105 -0.83 -4.95 -22.92
C ARG A 105 -1.23 -6.42 -22.85
N ARG A 106 -0.50 -7.25 -22.10
CA ARG A 106 -0.84 -8.66 -21.88
C ARG A 106 -2.11 -8.77 -21.03
N ILE A 107 -2.23 -7.99 -19.96
CA ILE A 107 -3.45 -7.92 -19.13
C ILE A 107 -4.64 -7.48 -19.99
N GLN A 108 -4.50 -6.41 -20.76
CA GLN A 108 -5.55 -5.89 -21.64
C GLN A 108 -6.01 -6.94 -22.66
N LYS A 109 -5.07 -7.68 -23.28
CA LYS A 109 -5.40 -8.80 -24.18
C LYS A 109 -6.17 -9.91 -23.46
N SER A 110 -5.74 -10.29 -22.25
CA SER A 110 -6.41 -11.30 -21.44
C SER A 110 -7.85 -10.90 -21.10
N LEU A 111 -8.04 -9.64 -20.69
CA LEU A 111 -9.35 -9.06 -20.39
C LEU A 111 -10.27 -9.08 -21.61
N ASN A 112 -9.80 -8.58 -22.75
CA ASN A 112 -10.59 -8.58 -24.00
C ASN A 112 -10.90 -10.00 -24.48
N SER A 113 -9.96 -10.95 -24.33
CA SER A 113 -10.18 -12.35 -24.68
C SER A 113 -11.29 -12.97 -23.83
N MET A 114 -11.29 -12.70 -22.52
CA MET A 114 -12.33 -13.19 -21.60
C MET A 114 -13.70 -12.58 -21.91
N CYS A 115 -13.76 -11.27 -22.18
CA CYS A 115 -14.98 -10.61 -22.61
C CYS A 115 -15.56 -11.24 -23.89
N ASN A 116 -14.72 -11.53 -24.88
CA ASN A 116 -15.13 -12.18 -26.13
C ASN A 116 -15.58 -13.63 -25.91
N GLU A 117 -14.86 -14.40 -25.08
CA GLU A 117 -15.17 -15.79 -24.75
C GLU A 117 -16.53 -15.93 -24.04
N LEU A 118 -16.79 -15.05 -23.07
CA LEU A 118 -18.02 -15.05 -22.27
C LEU A 118 -19.16 -14.24 -22.91
N ASN A 119 -18.90 -13.58 -24.05
CA ASN A 119 -19.83 -12.67 -24.71
C ASN A 119 -20.38 -11.57 -23.78
N VAL A 120 -19.50 -10.97 -22.97
CA VAL A 120 -19.82 -9.89 -22.03
C VAL A 120 -19.06 -8.60 -22.38
N PRO A 121 -19.70 -7.42 -22.31
CA PRO A 121 -19.02 -6.16 -22.55
C PRO A 121 -18.05 -5.82 -21.41
N LEU A 122 -17.10 -4.93 -21.68
CA LEU A 122 -16.27 -4.32 -20.62
C LEU A 122 -17.13 -3.49 -19.66
N ALA A 123 -18.03 -2.68 -20.20
CA ALA A 123 -18.93 -1.83 -19.44
C ALA A 123 -20.28 -1.67 -20.16
N ARG A 124 -21.36 -1.73 -19.37
CA ARG A 124 -22.72 -1.40 -19.81
C ARG A 124 -23.48 -0.69 -18.71
N ILE A 125 -24.56 -0.01 -19.08
CA ILE A 125 -25.56 0.44 -18.11
C ILE A 125 -26.22 -0.82 -17.54
N ARG A 126 -26.32 -0.91 -16.20
CA ARG A 126 -26.97 -2.04 -15.55
C ARG A 126 -28.47 -2.02 -15.85
N PRO A 127 -29.10 -3.16 -16.21
CA PRO A 127 -30.55 -3.26 -16.33
C PRO A 127 -31.25 -2.81 -15.04
N SER A 128 -32.45 -2.23 -15.16
CA SER A 128 -33.16 -1.68 -14.00
C SER A 128 -33.46 -2.75 -12.94
N ALA A 129 -33.85 -3.96 -13.34
CA ALA A 129 -34.11 -5.07 -12.43
C ALA A 129 -32.86 -5.43 -11.60
N ASP A 130 -31.72 -5.67 -12.26
CA ASP A 130 -30.45 -5.99 -11.60
C ASP A 130 -29.97 -4.84 -10.69
N ARG A 131 -30.20 -3.58 -11.09
CA ARG A 131 -29.85 -2.41 -10.29
C ARG A 131 -30.69 -2.36 -9.01
N ASP A 132 -32.00 -2.55 -9.13
CA ASP A 132 -32.91 -2.46 -8.00
C ASP A 132 -32.64 -3.64 -7.03
N GLU A 133 -32.39 -4.85 -7.54
CA GLU A 133 -31.95 -5.99 -6.70
C GLU A 133 -30.62 -5.71 -5.98
N LEU A 134 -29.61 -5.19 -6.68
CA LEU A 134 -28.32 -4.86 -6.07
C LEU A 134 -28.45 -3.76 -5.02
N ALA A 135 -29.34 -2.78 -5.24
CA ALA A 135 -29.62 -1.72 -4.29
C ALA A 135 -30.27 -2.27 -3.02
N ASP A 136 -31.26 -3.17 -3.17
CA ASP A 136 -31.94 -3.83 -2.05
C ASP A 136 -30.96 -4.70 -1.23
N LYS A 137 -30.05 -5.40 -1.91
CA LYS A 137 -29.04 -6.26 -1.28
C LYS A 137 -27.73 -5.54 -0.92
N TRP A 138 -27.65 -4.21 -1.05
CA TRP A 138 -26.38 -3.48 -0.86
C TRP A 138 -25.72 -3.76 0.50
N ASN A 139 -26.53 -3.97 1.54
CA ASN A 139 -25.99 -4.24 2.87
C ASN A 139 -25.54 -5.69 3.09
N GLU A 140 -26.02 -6.63 2.28
CA GLU A 140 -25.85 -8.08 2.37
C GLU A 140 -25.40 -8.64 1.00
N LEU A 141 -24.38 -8.03 0.38
CA LEU A 141 -23.89 -8.36 -0.96
C LEU A 141 -23.36 -9.79 -1.08
N SER A 142 -22.99 -10.43 0.02
CA SER A 142 -22.68 -11.86 0.11
C SER A 142 -23.84 -12.76 -0.32
N THR A 143 -25.08 -12.27 -0.26
CA THR A 143 -26.29 -12.97 -0.72
C THR A 143 -26.68 -12.62 -2.17
N TYR A 144 -25.91 -11.75 -2.83
CA TYR A 144 -26.14 -11.38 -4.22
C TYR A 144 -25.63 -12.49 -5.14
N ASP A 145 -26.58 -13.29 -5.64
CA ASP A 145 -26.29 -14.46 -6.46
C ASP A 145 -25.89 -14.06 -7.88
N ILE A 146 -24.66 -14.41 -8.26
CA ILE A 146 -24.15 -14.24 -9.62
C ILE A 146 -23.44 -15.52 -10.00
N ASP A 147 -23.79 -16.10 -11.15
CA ASP A 147 -23.02 -17.20 -11.71
C ASP A 147 -21.64 -16.72 -12.17
N LEU A 148 -20.63 -17.09 -11.38
CA LEU A 148 -19.22 -16.81 -11.64
C LEU A 148 -18.43 -18.07 -12.01
N SER A 149 -19.10 -19.15 -12.43
CA SER A 149 -18.46 -20.44 -12.75
C SER A 149 -17.47 -20.33 -13.91
N GLN A 150 -17.79 -19.53 -14.93
CA GLN A 150 -16.97 -19.32 -16.12
C GLN A 150 -15.90 -18.22 -15.94
N TYR A 151 -15.98 -17.45 -14.85
CA TYR A 151 -15.05 -16.37 -14.55
C TYR A 151 -13.80 -16.91 -13.84
N ARG A 152 -12.63 -16.50 -14.34
CA ARG A 152 -11.33 -16.84 -13.78
C ARG A 152 -10.51 -15.58 -13.55
N PRO A 153 -9.54 -15.58 -12.62
CA PRO A 153 -8.62 -14.46 -12.49
C PRO A 153 -7.88 -14.19 -13.80
N LEU A 154 -7.65 -12.91 -14.12
CA LEU A 154 -6.94 -12.51 -15.35
C LEU A 154 -5.46 -12.88 -15.33
N TYR A 155 -4.87 -12.82 -14.13
CA TYR A 155 -3.50 -13.23 -13.84
C TYR A 155 -3.36 -13.48 -12.33
N ALA A 156 -2.39 -14.29 -11.96
CA ALA A 156 -2.00 -14.57 -10.59
C ALA A 156 -0.59 -14.01 -10.29
N PRO A 157 -0.18 -13.96 -9.01
CA PRO A 157 1.18 -13.56 -8.64
C PRO A 157 2.28 -14.32 -9.39
N LYS A 158 2.06 -15.61 -9.71
CA LYS A 158 3.01 -16.41 -10.50
C LYS A 158 3.22 -15.85 -11.91
N ASP A 159 2.15 -15.47 -12.60
CA ASP A 159 2.24 -14.92 -13.96
C ASP A 159 3.01 -13.60 -13.98
N PHE A 160 2.82 -12.78 -12.95
CA PHE A 160 3.55 -11.52 -12.79
C PHE A 160 5.02 -11.76 -12.44
N LEU A 161 5.33 -12.71 -11.56
CA LEU A 161 6.70 -13.10 -11.26
C LEU A 161 7.46 -13.59 -12.51
N ASP A 162 6.80 -14.35 -13.39
CA ASP A 162 7.39 -14.79 -14.65
C ASP A 162 7.77 -13.59 -15.55
N VAL A 163 6.99 -12.50 -15.52
CA VAL A 163 7.35 -11.24 -16.19
C VAL A 163 8.58 -10.62 -15.56
N LEU A 164 8.65 -10.55 -14.22
CA LEU A 164 9.81 -10.02 -13.51
C LEU A 164 11.07 -10.83 -13.83
N PHE A 165 10.96 -12.16 -13.86
CA PHE A 165 12.06 -13.03 -14.28
C PHE A 165 12.42 -12.92 -15.75
N ALA A 166 11.61 -12.31 -16.61
CA ALA A 166 11.97 -12.03 -18.01
C ALA A 166 12.71 -10.69 -18.17
N VAL A 167 12.67 -9.81 -17.16
CA VAL A 167 13.33 -8.50 -17.20
C VAL A 167 14.85 -8.67 -17.17
N ARG A 168 15.55 -8.13 -18.17
CA ARG A 168 17.01 -8.12 -18.23
C ARG A 168 17.52 -6.72 -18.47
N ASP A 169 18.58 -6.37 -17.75
CA ASP A 169 19.37 -5.19 -18.05
C ASP A 169 20.05 -5.40 -19.42
N PRO A 170 19.92 -4.48 -20.39
CA PRO A 170 20.53 -4.61 -21.72
C PRO A 170 22.04 -4.79 -21.70
N THR A 171 22.71 -4.35 -20.63
CA THR A 171 24.16 -4.47 -20.45
C THR A 171 24.58 -5.79 -19.81
N TYR A 172 23.64 -6.52 -19.21
CA TYR A 172 23.92 -7.77 -18.53
C TYR A 172 24.25 -8.90 -19.51
N ARG A 173 25.45 -9.47 -19.35
CA ARG A 173 25.90 -10.67 -20.06
C ARG A 173 25.96 -11.83 -19.08
N LYS A 174 25.04 -12.77 -19.23
CA LYS A 174 24.98 -13.98 -18.41
C LYS A 174 26.27 -14.80 -18.57
N GLN A 175 26.94 -15.11 -17.46
CA GLN A 175 28.08 -16.02 -17.49
C GLN A 175 27.62 -17.49 -17.58
N PRO A 176 28.40 -18.38 -18.21
CA PRO A 176 28.12 -19.81 -18.21
C PRO A 176 28.05 -20.36 -16.77
N GLY A 177 26.95 -21.01 -16.39
CA GLY A 177 26.75 -21.58 -15.05
C GLY A 177 26.06 -20.67 -14.03
N GLU A 178 25.83 -19.39 -14.34
CA GLU A 178 25.02 -18.52 -13.48
C GLU A 178 23.51 -18.84 -13.61
N PRO A 179 22.77 -18.90 -12.50
CA PRO A 179 21.33 -19.05 -12.53
C PRO A 179 20.68 -17.82 -13.19
N GLY A 180 19.87 -18.04 -14.22
CA GLY A 180 19.27 -16.97 -15.01
C GLY A 180 18.06 -16.30 -14.37
N TRP A 181 17.86 -16.43 -13.06
CA TRP A 181 16.66 -15.99 -12.35
C TRP A 181 16.92 -14.99 -11.22
N GLU A 182 18.18 -14.66 -10.94
CA GLU A 182 18.56 -13.66 -9.94
C GLU A 182 18.20 -12.25 -10.42
N PHE A 183 17.89 -11.35 -9.49
CA PHE A 183 17.63 -9.92 -9.74
C PHE A 183 18.90 -9.07 -9.65
N GLY A 184 20.05 -9.67 -9.30
CA GLY A 184 21.31 -8.96 -9.04
C GLY A 184 21.82 -8.09 -10.18
N HIS A 185 21.41 -8.37 -11.43
CA HIS A 185 21.74 -7.55 -12.61
C HIS A 185 20.95 -6.24 -12.70
N ILE A 186 19.86 -6.08 -11.94
CA ILE A 186 19.04 -4.85 -11.94
C ILE A 186 19.68 -3.82 -11.00
N GLN A 187 20.04 -2.67 -11.56
CA GLN A 187 20.76 -1.60 -10.85
C GLN A 187 19.82 -0.68 -10.05
N ILE A 188 18.99 -1.25 -9.18
CA ILE A 188 18.20 -0.48 -8.21
C ILE A 188 18.93 -0.48 -6.86
N ARG A 189 18.95 0.67 -6.19
CA ARG A 189 19.52 0.80 -4.85
C ARG A 189 18.58 0.15 -3.84
N VAL A 190 19.14 -0.72 -3.02
CA VAL A 190 18.45 -1.36 -1.91
C VAL A 190 19.35 -1.35 -0.68
N LYS A 191 18.76 -1.27 0.50
CA LYS A 191 19.51 -1.17 1.76
C LYS A 191 20.25 -2.47 2.08
N THR A 192 21.41 -2.34 2.71
CA THR A 192 22.07 -3.46 3.41
C THR A 192 21.40 -3.73 4.76
N LEU A 193 21.64 -4.88 5.39
CA LEU A 193 21.13 -5.13 6.75
C LEU A 193 21.60 -4.06 7.75
N MET A 194 22.84 -3.57 7.63
CA MET A 194 23.35 -2.50 8.48
C MET A 194 22.55 -1.19 8.31
N GLN A 195 22.20 -0.84 7.08
CA GLN A 195 21.34 0.31 6.80
C GLN A 195 19.92 0.09 7.31
N LEU A 196 19.38 -1.13 7.20
CA LEU A 196 18.07 -1.47 7.78
C LEU A 196 18.07 -1.37 9.31
N ARG A 197 19.14 -1.81 9.99
CA ARG A 197 19.29 -1.66 11.45
C ARG A 197 19.31 -0.20 11.88
N SER A 198 20.01 0.66 11.13
CA SER A 198 20.02 2.10 11.38
C SER A 198 18.67 2.75 11.10
N PHE A 199 17.96 2.28 10.08
CA PHE A 199 16.65 2.81 9.68
C PHE A 199 15.55 2.41 10.66
N TYR A 200 15.48 1.14 11.06
CA TYR A 200 14.53 0.58 12.02
C TYR A 200 15.07 0.66 13.46
N ALA A 201 15.33 1.88 13.92
CA ALA A 201 16.06 2.15 15.17
C ALA A 201 15.38 1.56 16.43
N GLU A 202 14.06 1.66 16.54
CA GLU A 202 13.29 1.15 17.68
C GLU A 202 13.42 -0.38 17.81
N LEU A 203 13.49 -1.09 16.68
CA LEU A 203 13.73 -2.53 16.67
C LEU A 203 15.19 -2.85 17.01
N SER A 204 16.15 -2.14 16.39
CA SER A 204 17.58 -2.45 16.55
C SER A 204 18.15 -2.06 17.92
N GLN A 205 17.51 -1.14 18.63
CA GLN A 205 17.87 -0.73 20.00
C GLN A 205 17.21 -1.59 21.08
N GLY A 206 16.34 -2.54 20.72
CA GLY A 206 15.67 -3.38 21.71
C GLY A 206 14.66 -2.61 22.59
N VAL A 207 14.08 -1.53 22.07
CA VAL A 207 13.04 -0.77 22.78
C VAL A 207 11.84 -1.68 23.04
N PRO A 208 11.09 -1.53 24.16
CA PRO A 208 9.84 -2.25 24.33
C PRO A 208 8.83 -1.92 23.24
N LEU A 209 8.41 -2.95 22.49
CA LEU A 209 7.45 -2.89 21.39
C LEU A 209 6.18 -3.66 21.77
N LEU A 210 5.02 -3.08 21.44
CA LEU A 210 3.74 -3.66 21.83
C LEU A 210 3.57 -5.10 21.31
N GLY A 211 3.92 -5.37 20.04
CA GLY A 211 3.79 -6.71 19.47
C GLY A 211 4.84 -7.74 19.93
N VAL A 212 5.78 -7.38 20.81
CA VAL A 212 6.76 -8.32 21.42
C VAL A 212 6.23 -8.85 22.74
N ASN A 213 5.92 -7.95 23.68
CA ASN A 213 5.37 -8.31 24.98
C ASN A 213 4.49 -7.16 25.53
N PRO A 214 3.17 -7.16 25.23
CA PRO A 214 2.25 -6.12 25.72
C PRO A 214 2.15 -6.07 27.24
N SER A 215 2.33 -7.21 27.91
CA SER A 215 2.21 -7.35 29.36
C SER A 215 3.51 -7.04 30.12
N MET A 216 4.56 -6.59 29.43
CA MET A 216 5.82 -6.20 30.06
C MET A 216 5.59 -5.08 31.07
N ILE A 217 6.16 -5.23 32.28
CA ILE A 217 6.16 -4.16 33.29
C ILE A 217 7.04 -3.02 32.80
N VAL A 218 6.52 -1.81 32.84
CA VAL A 218 7.22 -0.59 32.41
C VAL A 218 7.56 0.29 33.60
N LEU A 219 8.64 1.05 33.49
CA LEU A 219 9.05 1.99 34.52
C LEU A 219 8.10 3.20 34.52
N GLY A 220 7.37 3.41 35.60
CA GLY A 220 6.45 4.54 35.75
C GLY A 220 5.16 4.17 36.49
N ASN A 221 4.12 4.98 36.30
CA ASN A 221 2.82 4.81 36.97
C ASN A 221 1.86 3.86 36.24
N TYR A 222 2.34 3.05 35.29
CA TYR A 222 1.51 2.12 34.50
C TYR A 222 1.84 0.67 34.85
N SER A 223 0.83 -0.19 34.83
CA SER A 223 0.98 -1.61 35.18
C SER A 223 1.74 -2.41 34.13
N ASN A 224 1.55 -2.09 32.85
CA ASN A 224 2.23 -2.74 31.73
C ASN A 224 2.34 -1.81 30.51
N LEU A 225 3.07 -2.28 29.49
CA LEU A 225 3.32 -1.54 28.25
C LEU A 225 2.03 -1.21 27.49
N GLU A 226 1.07 -2.13 27.43
CA GLU A 226 -0.20 -1.89 26.74
C GLU A 226 -0.97 -0.70 27.34
N VAL A 227 -1.09 -0.64 28.67
CA VAL A 227 -1.76 0.46 29.38
C VAL A 227 -1.02 1.79 29.17
N GLU A 228 0.31 1.79 29.27
CA GLU A 228 1.12 2.98 28.96
C GLU A 228 0.87 3.46 27.52
N ARG A 229 0.94 2.54 26.55
CA ARG A 229 0.77 2.85 25.13
C ARG A 229 -0.64 3.37 24.84
N THR A 230 -1.68 2.81 25.45
CA THR A 230 -3.06 3.32 25.32
C THR A 230 -3.18 4.75 25.86
N HIS A 231 -2.66 5.02 27.05
CA HIS A 231 -2.72 6.37 27.63
C HIS A 231 -1.93 7.41 26.80
N LEU A 232 -0.74 7.05 26.34
CA LEU A 232 0.06 7.92 25.47
C LEU A 232 -0.59 8.11 24.10
N GLY A 233 -1.20 7.05 23.54
CA GLY A 233 -1.90 7.08 22.26
C GLY A 233 -3.07 8.06 22.25
N GLU A 234 -3.84 8.13 23.34
CA GLU A 234 -4.92 9.12 23.45
C GLU A 234 -4.39 10.56 23.49
N LYS A 235 -3.24 10.82 24.12
CA LYS A 235 -2.59 12.14 24.06
C LYS A 235 -2.12 12.47 22.65
N VAL A 236 -1.59 11.49 21.92
CA VAL A 236 -1.18 11.66 20.53
C VAL A 236 -2.39 12.01 19.66
N LEU A 237 -3.51 11.29 19.82
CA LEU A 237 -4.75 11.57 19.10
C LEU A 237 -5.32 12.95 19.46
N ALA A 238 -5.30 13.33 20.73
CA ALA A 238 -5.73 14.65 21.18
C ALA A 238 -4.86 15.79 20.62
N SER A 239 -3.58 15.55 20.35
CA SER A 239 -2.71 16.54 19.69
C SER A 239 -3.08 16.79 18.22
N ASN A 240 -3.83 15.86 17.60
CA ASN A 240 -4.21 15.88 16.19
C ASN A 240 -3.01 16.12 15.24
N HIS A 241 -1.80 15.68 15.61
CA HIS A 241 -0.59 15.95 14.83
C HIS A 241 -0.06 14.68 14.16
N ALA A 242 -0.22 14.58 12.84
CA ALA A 242 0.06 13.38 12.06
C ALA A 242 1.52 12.87 12.15
N PRO A 243 2.57 13.72 12.06
CA PRO A 243 3.94 13.33 12.38
C PRO A 243 4.13 12.63 13.73
N ILE A 244 3.46 13.12 14.78
CA ILE A 244 3.56 12.51 16.12
C ILE A 244 2.91 11.13 16.13
N ALA A 245 1.75 10.99 15.48
CA ALA A 245 1.11 9.69 15.30
C ALA A 245 1.98 8.72 14.51
N GLN A 246 2.67 9.18 13.47
CA GLN A 246 3.59 8.35 12.70
C GLN A 246 4.75 7.84 13.57
N GLU A 247 5.42 8.73 14.29
CA GLU A 247 6.51 8.36 15.21
C GLU A 247 6.01 7.39 16.29
N PHE A 248 4.80 7.61 16.80
CA PHE A 248 4.18 6.71 17.77
C PHE A 248 4.00 5.30 17.21
N LEU A 249 3.63 5.12 15.94
CA LEU A 249 3.40 3.79 15.33
C LEU A 249 4.65 2.91 15.26
N LYS A 250 5.87 3.47 15.28
CA LYS A 250 7.12 2.69 15.26
C LYS A 250 7.27 1.70 16.43
N ARG A 251 6.52 1.93 17.53
CA ARG A 251 6.48 1.04 18.71
C ARG A 251 5.20 0.18 18.81
N GLY A 252 4.36 0.19 17.78
CA GLY A 252 3.13 -0.61 17.65
C GLY A 252 1.89 0.02 18.30
N SER A 253 0.75 -0.03 17.63
CA SER A 253 -0.49 0.62 18.10
C SER A 253 -1.32 -0.26 19.05
N PRO A 254 -1.90 0.28 20.13
CA PRO A 254 -3.01 -0.38 20.82
C PRO A 254 -4.16 -0.69 19.87
N ARG A 255 -4.88 -1.79 20.10
CA ARG A 255 -5.96 -2.28 19.22
C ARG A 255 -7.04 -1.22 19.02
N GLU A 256 -7.54 -0.65 20.11
CA GLU A 256 -8.66 0.30 20.12
C GLU A 256 -8.33 1.65 19.45
N LEU A 257 -7.04 2.01 19.39
CA LEU A 257 -6.60 3.30 18.85
C LEU A 257 -6.11 3.20 17.40
N ARG A 258 -5.89 1.99 16.88
CA ARG A 258 -5.17 1.77 15.61
C ARG A 258 -5.84 2.45 14.43
N GLY A 259 -7.15 2.24 14.23
CA GLY A 259 -7.89 2.87 13.13
C GLY A 259 -7.79 4.40 13.16
N ARG A 260 -7.92 5.02 14.35
CA ARG A 260 -7.81 6.48 14.52
C ARG A 260 -6.39 6.99 14.25
N LEU A 261 -5.37 6.28 14.73
CA LEU A 261 -3.96 6.63 14.50
C LEU A 261 -3.59 6.51 13.02
N TRP A 262 -4.02 5.42 12.37
CA TRP A 262 -3.81 5.22 10.93
C TRP A 262 -4.51 6.29 10.11
N SER A 263 -5.76 6.63 10.43
CA SER A 263 -6.48 7.71 9.75
C SER A 263 -5.78 9.06 9.88
N LEU A 264 -5.19 9.34 11.04
CA LEU A 264 -4.43 10.57 11.25
C LEU A 264 -3.13 10.59 10.43
N VAL A 265 -2.41 9.47 10.32
CA VAL A 265 -1.16 9.37 9.52
C VAL A 265 -1.44 9.40 8.01
N LEU A 266 -2.52 8.74 7.58
CA LEU A 266 -2.94 8.67 6.18
C LEU A 266 -3.68 9.92 5.71
N GLY A 267 -4.19 10.74 6.63
CA GLY A 267 -4.98 11.94 6.30
C GLY A 267 -6.41 11.60 5.85
N THR A 268 -6.99 10.53 6.39
CA THR A 268 -8.29 9.97 5.96
C THR A 268 -9.38 10.16 7.01
N VAL A 269 -9.32 11.27 7.76
CA VAL A 269 -10.43 11.69 8.63
C VAL A 269 -11.56 12.16 7.73
N ILE A 270 -12.69 11.46 7.78
CA ILE A 270 -13.84 11.65 6.89
C ILE A 270 -14.52 13.00 7.14
N LYS A 271 -14.77 13.73 6.06
CA LYS A 271 -15.57 14.96 6.02
C LYS A 271 -16.89 14.71 5.29
N ASP A 272 -17.84 15.65 5.40
CA ASP A 272 -19.14 15.53 4.72
C ASP A 272 -18.98 15.36 3.20
N SER A 273 -18.07 16.11 2.58
CA SER A 273 -17.75 15.97 1.14
C SER A 273 -17.20 14.60 0.77
N ASP A 274 -16.49 13.95 1.69
CA ASP A 274 -15.91 12.63 1.46
C ASP A 274 -17.01 11.56 1.49
N ALA A 275 -17.98 11.71 2.40
CA ALA A 275 -19.16 10.85 2.48
C ALA A 275 -20.08 11.02 1.26
N GLU A 276 -20.30 12.26 0.81
CA GLU A 276 -21.03 12.55 -0.44
C GLU A 276 -20.37 11.86 -1.64
N TYR A 277 -19.05 12.03 -1.79
CA TYR A 277 -18.31 11.38 -2.87
C TYR A 277 -18.38 9.85 -2.81
N TYR A 278 -18.31 9.26 -1.62
CA TYR A 278 -18.47 7.81 -1.46
C TYR A 278 -19.85 7.31 -1.89
N GLU A 279 -20.92 8.06 -1.58
CA GLU A 279 -22.26 7.73 -2.08
C GLU A 279 -22.38 7.90 -3.60
N GLU A 280 -21.67 8.85 -4.21
CA GLU A 280 -21.56 8.94 -5.68
C GLU A 280 -20.89 7.69 -6.27
N LEU A 281 -19.80 7.21 -5.66
CA LEU A 281 -19.12 5.98 -6.09
C LEU A 281 -20.05 4.78 -6.02
N LYS A 282 -20.79 4.63 -4.92
CA LYS A 282 -21.83 3.61 -4.77
C LYS A 282 -22.92 3.76 -5.83
N GLY A 283 -23.38 4.98 -6.11
CA GLY A 283 -24.30 5.27 -7.22
C GLY A 283 -23.78 4.77 -8.56
N MET A 284 -22.49 4.98 -8.85
CA MET A 284 -21.83 4.46 -10.05
C MET A 284 -21.72 2.93 -10.04
N VAL A 285 -21.47 2.32 -8.87
CA VAL A 285 -21.51 0.86 -8.73
C VAL A 285 -22.89 0.36 -9.12
N LEU A 286 -23.98 0.95 -8.60
CA LEU A 286 -25.37 0.55 -8.89
C LEU A 286 -25.75 0.77 -10.37
N GLN A 287 -25.32 1.88 -10.96
CA GLN A 287 -25.71 2.27 -12.32
C GLN A 287 -24.98 1.49 -13.43
N TYR A 288 -23.73 1.13 -13.22
CA TYR A 288 -22.88 0.53 -14.25
C TYR A 288 -22.45 -0.88 -13.86
N ASP A 289 -22.67 -1.82 -14.76
CA ASP A 289 -22.14 -3.18 -14.69
C ASP A 289 -20.86 -3.24 -15.50
N ILE A 290 -19.73 -3.47 -14.83
CA ILE A 290 -18.43 -3.59 -15.49
C ILE A 290 -17.77 -4.93 -15.22
N MET A 291 -16.93 -5.37 -16.15
CA MET A 291 -16.24 -6.67 -16.05
C MET A 291 -15.43 -6.83 -14.76
N VAL A 292 -14.87 -5.74 -14.24
CA VAL A 292 -14.08 -5.74 -12.99
C VAL A 292 -14.94 -6.11 -11.76
N ASP A 293 -16.25 -5.85 -11.76
CA ASP A 293 -17.13 -6.25 -10.65
C ASP A 293 -17.10 -7.77 -10.47
N LYS A 294 -17.24 -8.50 -11.58
CA LYS A 294 -17.25 -9.96 -11.59
C LYS A 294 -15.90 -10.53 -11.13
N LEU A 295 -14.79 -9.89 -11.51
CA LEU A 295 -13.45 -10.28 -11.07
C LEU A 295 -13.24 -10.03 -9.58
N ILE A 296 -13.70 -8.89 -9.05
CA ILE A 296 -13.65 -8.58 -7.62
C ILE A 296 -14.49 -9.60 -6.84
N ILE A 297 -15.74 -9.82 -7.27
CA ILE A 297 -16.65 -10.71 -6.55
C ILE A 297 -16.08 -12.13 -6.51
N LYS A 298 -15.58 -12.61 -7.66
CA LYS A 298 -14.93 -13.91 -7.75
C LYS A 298 -13.69 -13.99 -6.87
N ASP A 299 -12.91 -12.91 -6.77
CA ASP A 299 -11.70 -12.91 -5.95
C ASP A 299 -12.01 -13.02 -4.45
N VAL A 300 -13.03 -12.31 -3.94
CA VAL A 300 -13.48 -12.45 -2.55
C VAL A 300 -13.91 -13.90 -2.27
N GLN A 301 -14.77 -14.47 -3.14
CA GLN A 301 -15.23 -15.87 -3.03
C GLN A 301 -14.10 -16.89 -3.04
N LEU A 302 -13.02 -16.64 -3.78
CA LEU A 302 -11.86 -17.53 -3.85
C LEU A 302 -10.86 -17.32 -2.70
N THR A 303 -10.95 -16.20 -1.98
CA THR A 303 -9.98 -15.80 -0.97
C THR A 303 -10.64 -15.60 0.38
N ALA A 304 -11.09 -14.39 0.70
CA ALA A 304 -11.62 -14.02 2.01
C ALA A 304 -12.77 -14.93 2.47
N SER A 305 -13.68 -15.36 1.58
CA SER A 305 -14.80 -16.25 1.95
C SER A 305 -14.35 -17.65 2.40
N ASN A 306 -13.17 -18.11 1.94
CA ASN A 306 -12.60 -19.41 2.32
C ASN A 306 -11.54 -19.30 3.42
N ASP A 307 -11.38 -18.12 4.02
CA ASP A 307 -10.38 -17.83 5.03
C ASP A 307 -11.06 -17.74 6.41
N ASP A 308 -10.57 -18.53 7.36
CA ASP A 308 -11.13 -18.64 8.71
C ASP A 308 -11.05 -17.32 9.50
N GLN A 309 -10.17 -16.40 9.08
CA GLN A 309 -9.98 -15.10 9.71
C GLN A 309 -10.77 -13.99 9.02
N TYR A 310 -11.24 -14.17 7.78
CA TYR A 310 -11.85 -13.07 7.01
C TYR A 310 -13.23 -13.35 6.43
N PHE A 311 -13.76 -14.58 6.52
CA PHE A 311 -15.06 -14.95 5.94
C PHE A 311 -16.23 -14.06 6.41
N VAL A 312 -16.15 -13.47 7.60
CA VAL A 312 -17.21 -12.59 8.14
C VAL A 312 -17.26 -11.20 7.49
N PHE A 313 -16.28 -10.84 6.66
CA PHE A 313 -16.13 -9.49 6.12
C PHE A 313 -16.50 -9.34 4.64
N GLU A 314 -17.14 -10.35 4.03
CA GLU A 314 -17.48 -10.33 2.60
C GLU A 314 -18.23 -9.06 2.17
N ASP A 315 -19.27 -8.68 2.90
CA ASP A 315 -20.11 -7.52 2.54
C ASP A 315 -19.34 -6.20 2.53
N VAL A 316 -18.51 -5.97 3.55
CA VAL A 316 -17.71 -4.75 3.62
C VAL A 316 -16.62 -4.74 2.56
N LEU A 317 -16.02 -5.89 2.26
CA LEU A 317 -15.05 -6.04 1.16
C LEU A 317 -15.68 -5.73 -0.18
N TYR A 318 -16.88 -6.25 -0.48
CA TYR A 318 -17.59 -5.92 -1.72
C TYR A 318 -17.84 -4.42 -1.83
N LYS A 319 -18.39 -3.79 -0.78
CA LYS A 319 -18.66 -2.34 -0.75
C LYS A 319 -17.39 -1.54 -1.05
N THR A 320 -16.30 -1.82 -0.33
CA THR A 320 -15.03 -1.11 -0.51
C THR A 320 -14.41 -1.33 -1.89
N MET A 321 -14.32 -2.57 -2.35
CA MET A 321 -13.59 -2.91 -3.58
C MET A 321 -14.37 -2.50 -4.84
N LEU A 322 -15.70 -2.62 -4.84
CA LEU A 322 -16.53 -2.14 -5.94
C LEU A 322 -16.45 -0.61 -6.06
N CYS A 323 -16.58 0.14 -4.96
CA CYS A 323 -16.41 1.59 -4.97
C CYS A 323 -14.99 1.99 -5.42
N PHE A 324 -13.95 1.29 -4.94
CA PHE A 324 -12.58 1.52 -5.37
C PHE A 324 -12.37 1.37 -6.88
N SER A 325 -13.04 0.42 -7.53
CA SER A 325 -12.95 0.27 -8.98
C SER A 325 -13.55 1.44 -9.77
N ARG A 326 -14.46 2.22 -9.15
CA ARG A 326 -15.14 3.37 -9.76
C ARG A 326 -14.44 4.71 -9.52
N ASP A 327 -13.52 4.77 -8.57
CA ASP A 327 -12.87 6.02 -8.18
C ASP A 327 -11.82 6.48 -9.21
N SER A 328 -12.13 7.57 -9.93
CA SER A 328 -11.22 8.17 -10.90
C SER A 328 -10.09 8.97 -10.27
N GLU A 329 -10.15 9.33 -8.99
CA GLU A 329 -9.03 9.96 -8.26
C GLU A 329 -7.86 8.98 -8.06
N VAL A 330 -8.09 7.66 -8.14
CA VAL A 330 -7.05 6.62 -8.10
C VAL A 330 -6.22 6.60 -9.39
N LEU A 331 -6.82 6.97 -10.53
CA LEU A 331 -6.23 6.79 -11.86
C LEU A 331 -4.93 7.58 -12.03
N ALA A 332 -4.95 8.88 -11.71
CA ALA A 332 -3.82 9.76 -11.96
C ALA A 332 -2.57 9.34 -11.17
N PRO A 333 -2.63 9.09 -9.85
CA PRO A 333 -1.49 8.57 -9.09
C PRO A 333 -0.89 7.27 -9.65
N VAL A 334 -1.74 6.33 -10.11
CA VAL A 334 -1.29 5.02 -10.61
C VAL A 334 -0.65 5.12 -12.00
N THR A 335 -1.17 6.00 -12.86
CA THR A 335 -0.73 6.10 -14.28
C THR A 335 0.38 7.10 -14.51
N THR A 336 0.44 8.17 -13.71
CA THR A 336 1.45 9.23 -13.84
C THR A 336 2.73 8.94 -13.07
N ASP A 337 2.81 7.79 -12.38
CA ASP A 337 4.03 7.34 -11.74
C ASP A 337 5.15 7.19 -12.77
N ARG A 338 6.10 8.12 -12.71
CA ARG A 338 7.26 8.19 -13.60
C ARG A 338 8.11 6.92 -13.55
N SER A 339 8.05 6.16 -12.46
CA SER A 339 8.83 4.93 -12.32
C SER A 339 8.21 3.73 -13.05
N ALA A 340 6.90 3.75 -13.34
CA ALA A 340 6.18 2.64 -13.95
C ALA A 340 5.74 2.94 -15.40
N GLY A 341 5.35 4.18 -15.74
CA GLY A 341 4.99 4.57 -17.11
C GLY A 341 3.94 3.67 -17.77
N GLY A 342 2.69 3.74 -17.28
CA GLY A 342 1.60 2.86 -17.72
C GLY A 342 0.74 3.40 -18.86
N GLN A 343 0.12 2.50 -19.62
CA GLN A 343 -0.94 2.78 -20.59
C GLN A 343 -2.31 2.54 -19.97
N VAL A 344 -3.25 3.43 -20.27
CA VAL A 344 -4.64 3.32 -19.82
C VAL A 344 -5.45 2.46 -20.79
N ILE A 345 -6.29 1.56 -20.28
CA ILE A 345 -7.23 0.81 -21.10
C ILE A 345 -8.44 1.71 -21.36
N HIS A 346 -8.89 1.77 -22.61
CA HIS A 346 -10.13 2.46 -22.98
C HIS A 346 -11.23 1.45 -23.28
N ALA A 347 -12.44 1.74 -22.80
CA ALA A 347 -13.65 0.97 -23.08
C ALA A 347 -14.72 1.86 -23.72
N VAL A 348 -15.47 1.29 -24.66
CA VAL A 348 -16.67 1.92 -25.23
C VAL A 348 -17.90 1.33 -24.54
N LEU A 349 -18.80 2.18 -24.06
CA LEU A 349 -20.06 1.76 -23.46
C LEU A 349 -20.89 0.93 -24.45
N GLN A 350 -21.31 -0.27 -24.05
CA GLN A 350 -22.09 -1.15 -24.92
C GLN A 350 -23.41 -0.45 -25.36
N GLY A 351 -23.72 -0.52 -26.66
CA GLY A 351 -24.90 0.12 -27.25
C GLY A 351 -24.71 1.61 -27.61
N LYS A 352 -23.52 2.18 -27.40
CA LYS A 352 -23.14 3.52 -27.84
C LYS A 352 -22.15 3.46 -29.01
N LEU A 353 -22.17 4.50 -29.86
CA LEU A 353 -21.20 4.64 -30.95
C LEU A 353 -19.79 4.89 -30.38
N ALA A 354 -18.77 4.33 -31.01
CA ALA A 354 -17.35 4.51 -30.64
C ALA A 354 -16.85 5.92 -30.99
N THR A 355 -17.39 6.93 -30.32
CA THR A 355 -16.96 8.34 -30.36
C THR A 355 -16.06 8.65 -29.17
N LEU A 356 -15.33 9.77 -29.24
CA LEU A 356 -14.47 10.23 -28.13
C LEU A 356 -15.27 10.39 -26.82
N GLU A 357 -16.52 10.85 -26.92
CA GLU A 357 -17.43 11.06 -25.78
C GLU A 357 -17.89 9.75 -25.10
N ASN A 358 -17.97 8.66 -25.86
CA ASN A 358 -18.41 7.34 -25.37
C ASN A 358 -17.25 6.41 -25.02
N THR A 359 -16.01 6.90 -25.15
CA THR A 359 -14.79 6.16 -24.84
C THR A 359 -14.26 6.61 -23.48
N LEU A 360 -14.33 5.71 -22.50
CA LEU A 360 -13.94 5.99 -21.12
C LEU A 360 -12.69 5.19 -20.74
N VAL A 361 -11.98 5.66 -19.72
CA VAL A 361 -10.92 4.90 -19.06
C VAL A 361 -11.53 3.72 -18.31
N PHE A 362 -10.89 2.55 -18.42
CA PHE A 362 -11.39 1.30 -17.88
C PHE A 362 -10.36 0.54 -17.03
N PRO A 363 -10.75 0.08 -15.82
CA PRO A 363 -11.86 0.61 -15.04
C PRO A 363 -11.61 2.09 -14.73
N PRO A 364 -12.61 2.84 -14.23
CA PRO A 364 -12.41 4.24 -13.85
C PRO A 364 -11.18 4.49 -12.96
N SER A 365 -10.85 3.56 -12.06
CA SER A 365 -9.66 3.64 -11.22
C SER A 365 -8.33 3.33 -11.91
N GLY A 366 -8.37 2.75 -13.11
CA GLY A 366 -7.18 2.27 -13.84
C GLY A 366 -6.56 0.99 -13.28
N VAL A 367 -7.14 0.37 -12.25
CA VAL A 367 -6.57 -0.80 -11.57
C VAL A 367 -7.30 -2.08 -11.97
N ILE A 368 -6.58 -3.00 -12.62
CA ILE A 368 -7.09 -4.34 -12.94
C ILE A 368 -6.68 -5.34 -11.84
N PRO A 369 -7.64 -5.99 -11.15
CA PRO A 369 -7.33 -6.87 -10.03
C PRO A 369 -6.62 -8.15 -10.50
N PHE A 370 -5.64 -8.59 -9.71
CA PHE A 370 -5.02 -9.92 -9.79
C PHE A 370 -5.70 -10.88 -8.82
N HIS A 371 -5.39 -12.17 -8.92
CA HIS A 371 -5.85 -13.14 -7.94
C HIS A 371 -5.27 -12.89 -6.53
N GLY A 372 -6.13 -12.56 -5.58
CA GLY A 372 -5.79 -12.16 -4.21
C GLY A 372 -5.60 -10.66 -4.04
N PHE A 373 -6.09 -9.84 -4.98
CA PHE A 373 -6.08 -8.38 -4.88
C PHE A 373 -6.92 -7.88 -3.70
N THR A 374 -8.08 -8.51 -3.48
CA THR A 374 -9.02 -8.13 -2.40
C THR A 374 -8.43 -8.33 -1.01
N MET A 375 -7.43 -9.21 -0.87
CA MET A 375 -6.68 -9.39 0.37
C MET A 375 -5.93 -8.14 0.82
N TYR A 376 -5.69 -7.15 -0.05
CA TYR A 376 -5.14 -5.87 0.43
C TYR A 376 -6.10 -5.12 1.36
N ALA A 377 -7.42 -5.33 1.24
CA ALA A 377 -8.42 -4.63 2.04
C ALA A 377 -8.79 -5.39 3.32
N THR A 378 -8.58 -6.72 3.38
CA THR A 378 -9.06 -7.55 4.50
C THR A 378 -8.57 -7.14 5.89
N PRO A 379 -7.33 -6.64 6.10
CA PRO A 379 -6.90 -6.25 7.45
C PRO A 379 -7.58 -4.95 7.93
N PHE A 380 -8.06 -4.12 7.02
CA PHE A 380 -8.78 -2.89 7.35
C PHE A 380 -10.17 -3.19 7.95
N CYS A 381 -10.76 -4.34 7.64
CA CYS A 381 -12.04 -4.77 8.21
C CYS A 381 -11.99 -4.92 9.74
N TYR A 382 -10.80 -5.18 10.30
CA TYR A 382 -10.59 -5.23 11.76
C TYR A 382 -10.42 -3.86 12.41
N LEU A 383 -10.32 -2.78 11.62
CA LEU A 383 -10.01 -1.42 12.08
C LEU A 383 -11.19 -0.45 11.92
N TYR A 384 -12.10 -0.71 10.99
CA TYR A 384 -13.16 0.21 10.61
C TYR A 384 -14.48 -0.55 10.42
N ASP A 385 -15.50 -0.14 11.16
CA ASP A 385 -16.86 -0.68 11.03
C ASP A 385 -17.63 0.00 9.88
N ASP A 386 -17.33 1.27 9.61
CA ASP A 386 -17.97 2.07 8.57
C ASP A 386 -17.27 1.89 7.20
N PRO A 387 -18.01 1.47 6.14
CA PRO A 387 -17.44 1.24 4.81
C PRO A 387 -16.80 2.48 4.17
N CYS A 388 -17.33 3.69 4.43
CA CYS A 388 -16.76 4.93 3.89
C CYS A 388 -15.37 5.17 4.49
N SER A 389 -15.26 5.11 5.82
CA SER A 389 -14.00 5.22 6.57
C SER A 389 -12.98 4.17 6.12
N MET A 390 -13.41 2.91 6.00
CA MET A 390 -12.57 1.81 5.51
C MET A 390 -12.06 2.08 4.09
N TYR A 391 -12.94 2.53 3.19
CA TYR A 391 -12.58 2.80 1.80
C TYR A 391 -11.51 3.89 1.67
N TYR A 392 -11.64 5.02 2.37
CA TYR A 392 -10.63 6.08 2.31
C TYR A 392 -9.30 5.63 2.92
N ALA A 393 -9.32 4.89 4.03
CA ALA A 393 -8.13 4.32 4.63
C ALA A 393 -7.41 3.35 3.67
N PHE A 394 -8.17 2.43 3.07
CA PHE A 394 -7.66 1.49 2.06
C PHE A 394 -7.08 2.22 0.85
N ARG A 395 -7.82 3.18 0.28
CA ARG A 395 -7.40 3.97 -0.88
C ARG A 395 -6.08 4.68 -0.61
N ALA A 396 -5.96 5.39 0.51
CA ALA A 396 -4.76 6.13 0.86
C ALA A 396 -3.56 5.19 1.05
N PHE A 397 -3.76 4.06 1.74
CA PHE A 397 -2.71 3.07 1.94
C PHE A 397 -2.27 2.43 0.62
N TYR A 398 -3.23 2.03 -0.22
CA TYR A 398 -2.98 1.42 -1.52
C TYR A 398 -2.18 2.35 -2.44
N LEU A 399 -2.59 3.61 -2.54
CA LEU A 399 -1.92 4.63 -3.35
C LEU A 399 -0.55 5.01 -2.81
N ARG A 400 -0.30 4.81 -1.50
CA ARG A 400 1.01 5.04 -0.92
C ARG A 400 1.97 3.89 -1.18
N TYR A 401 1.47 2.65 -1.08
CA TYR A 401 2.31 1.46 -0.96
C TYR A 401 2.00 0.38 -2.00
N TRP A 402 0.75 -0.09 -2.09
CA TRP A 402 0.40 -1.34 -2.77
C TRP A 402 0.35 -1.29 -4.29
N PHE A 403 0.02 -0.14 -4.89
CA PHE A 403 -0.02 -0.05 -6.35
C PHE A 403 1.34 -0.38 -7.01
N ARG A 404 2.45 -0.17 -6.27
CA ARG A 404 3.82 -0.49 -6.69
C ARG A 404 4.18 -1.97 -6.57
N LEU A 405 3.34 -2.77 -5.92
CA LEU A 405 3.59 -4.19 -5.69
C LEU A 405 3.17 -5.08 -6.85
N HIS A 406 2.34 -4.57 -7.76
CA HIS A 406 1.88 -5.25 -8.96
C HIS A 406 2.15 -4.45 -10.24
N THR A 407 3.20 -3.62 -10.20
CA THR A 407 3.70 -2.83 -11.33
C THR A 407 5.21 -3.00 -11.44
N VAL A 408 5.71 -3.17 -12.67
CA VAL A 408 7.14 -3.17 -12.97
C VAL A 408 7.62 -1.73 -12.95
N SER A 409 8.42 -1.37 -11.95
CA SER A 409 8.93 -0.01 -11.81
C SER A 409 10.36 0.01 -11.28
N SER A 410 11.05 1.14 -11.52
CA SER A 410 12.38 1.40 -10.98
C SER A 410 12.38 1.95 -9.54
N HIS A 411 11.21 2.06 -8.91
CA HIS A 411 11.09 2.65 -7.58
C HIS A 411 11.69 1.74 -6.51
N GLU A 412 12.42 2.31 -5.54
CA GLU A 412 13.10 1.55 -4.46
C GLU A 412 12.12 0.83 -3.52
N GLN A 413 10.87 1.28 -3.48
CA GLN A 413 9.76 0.65 -2.73
C GLN A 413 8.86 -0.23 -3.63
N GLY A 414 9.19 -0.42 -4.91
CA GLY A 414 8.43 -1.25 -5.83
C GLY A 414 8.82 -2.73 -5.75
N ILE A 415 7.97 -3.62 -6.26
CA ILE A 415 8.15 -5.07 -6.12
C ILE A 415 9.50 -5.58 -6.65
N VAL A 416 10.05 -4.99 -7.72
CA VAL A 416 11.36 -5.35 -8.27
C VAL A 416 12.48 -5.08 -7.25
N ALA A 417 12.45 -3.90 -6.64
CA ALA A 417 13.41 -3.51 -5.61
C ALA A 417 13.27 -4.37 -4.35
N LEU A 418 12.04 -4.71 -3.94
CA LEU A 418 11.80 -5.57 -2.78
C LEU A 418 12.26 -7.01 -3.03
N CYS A 419 12.09 -7.56 -4.24
CA CYS A 419 12.64 -8.87 -4.62
C CYS A 419 14.18 -8.84 -4.60
N LEU A 420 14.79 -7.77 -5.14
CA LEU A 420 16.24 -7.58 -5.10
C LEU A 420 16.77 -7.47 -3.65
N LEU A 421 16.07 -6.72 -2.79
CA LEU A 421 16.43 -6.59 -1.38
C LEU A 421 16.35 -7.96 -0.67
N PHE A 422 15.27 -8.71 -0.87
CA PHE A 422 15.12 -10.05 -0.34
C PHE A 422 16.29 -10.96 -0.76
N GLU A 423 16.65 -11.00 -2.05
CA GLU A 423 17.75 -11.84 -2.52
C GLU A 423 19.09 -11.43 -1.93
N ARG A 424 19.40 -10.13 -1.87
CA ARG A 424 20.66 -9.65 -1.28
C ARG A 424 20.76 -10.01 0.20
N LEU A 425 19.67 -9.83 0.95
CA LEU A 425 19.63 -10.19 2.36
C LEU A 425 19.83 -11.71 2.54
N LEU A 426 19.15 -12.53 1.75
CA LEU A 426 19.28 -14.00 1.81
C LEU A 426 20.69 -14.46 1.42
N GLN A 427 21.27 -13.91 0.36
CA GLN A 427 22.63 -14.21 -0.10
C GLN A 427 23.69 -13.86 0.96
N CYS A 428 23.59 -12.65 1.53
CA CYS A 428 24.60 -12.15 2.45
C CYS A 428 24.49 -12.77 3.85
N HIS A 429 23.28 -13.03 4.34
CA HIS A 429 23.06 -13.43 5.74
C HIS A 429 22.68 -14.90 5.91
N GLU A 430 22.18 -15.56 4.87
CA GLU A 430 21.87 -16.99 4.87
C GLU A 430 22.49 -17.72 3.66
N PRO A 431 23.83 -17.66 3.48
CA PRO A 431 24.51 -18.22 2.31
C PRO A 431 24.33 -19.73 2.17
N GLN A 432 24.13 -20.44 3.28
CA GLN A 432 23.85 -21.89 3.26
C GLN A 432 22.47 -22.19 2.65
N LEU A 433 21.43 -21.45 3.04
CA LEU A 433 20.11 -21.59 2.41
C LEU A 433 20.16 -21.20 0.94
N TRP A 434 20.86 -20.10 0.63
CA TRP A 434 21.05 -19.68 -0.76
C TRP A 434 21.71 -20.78 -1.61
N ALA A 435 22.80 -21.37 -1.13
CA ALA A 435 23.48 -22.47 -1.81
C ALA A 435 22.57 -23.71 -1.96
N HIS A 436 21.81 -24.05 -0.92
CA HIS A 436 20.86 -25.16 -0.97
C HIS A 436 19.80 -24.96 -2.06
N PHE A 437 19.14 -23.79 -2.08
CA PHE A 437 18.17 -23.43 -3.12
C PHE A 437 18.75 -23.51 -4.54
N ARG A 438 20.00 -23.06 -4.73
CA ARG A 438 20.70 -23.20 -6.01
C ARG A 438 20.94 -24.66 -6.39
N ASN A 439 21.36 -25.50 -5.45
CA ASN A 439 21.64 -26.92 -5.67
C ASN A 439 20.39 -27.72 -6.06
N ILE A 440 19.24 -27.39 -5.47
CA ILE A 440 17.95 -28.03 -5.76
C ILE A 440 17.18 -27.31 -6.89
N HIS A 441 17.78 -26.31 -7.53
CA HIS A 441 17.21 -25.54 -8.64
C HIS A 441 15.86 -24.85 -8.35
N ILE A 442 15.67 -24.37 -7.12
CA ILE A 442 14.48 -23.63 -6.71
C ILE A 442 14.84 -22.16 -6.52
N GLN A 443 14.09 -21.25 -7.16
CA GLN A 443 14.25 -19.82 -6.94
C GLN A 443 13.66 -19.41 -5.59
N PRO A 444 14.44 -18.85 -4.64
CA PRO A 444 13.91 -18.47 -3.33
C PRO A 444 12.77 -17.44 -3.42
N VAL A 445 12.87 -16.46 -4.33
CA VAL A 445 11.82 -15.45 -4.55
C VAL A 445 10.49 -16.11 -4.90
N LYS A 446 10.48 -17.18 -5.71
CA LYS A 446 9.25 -17.87 -6.13
C LYS A 446 8.45 -18.40 -4.94
N VAL A 447 9.14 -18.82 -3.89
CA VAL A 447 8.55 -19.36 -2.66
C VAL A 447 7.88 -18.25 -1.84
N VAL A 448 8.50 -17.07 -1.76
CA VAL A 448 8.04 -15.97 -0.92
C VAL A 448 7.26 -14.89 -1.66
N PHE A 449 7.16 -14.95 -3.00
CA PHE A 449 6.66 -13.85 -3.83
C PHE A 449 5.24 -13.43 -3.44
N LYS A 450 4.37 -14.39 -3.09
CA LYS A 450 3.00 -14.09 -2.63
C LYS A 450 2.98 -13.30 -1.32
N TRP A 451 3.99 -13.46 -0.46
CA TRP A 451 4.14 -12.67 0.76
C TRP A 451 4.55 -11.25 0.44
N LEU A 452 5.55 -11.09 -0.43
CA LEU A 452 6.06 -9.77 -0.85
C LEU A 452 4.97 -8.97 -1.58
N MET A 453 4.31 -9.60 -2.55
CA MET A 453 3.27 -8.95 -3.35
C MET A 453 2.04 -8.60 -2.52
N ARG A 454 1.64 -9.40 -1.52
CA ARG A 454 0.45 -9.11 -0.68
C ARG A 454 0.76 -8.40 0.63
N GLY A 455 2.01 -8.01 0.87
CA GLY A 455 2.43 -7.44 2.16
C GLY A 455 2.08 -8.35 3.34
N PHE A 456 2.18 -9.68 3.15
CA PHE A 456 1.73 -10.77 4.05
C PHE A 456 0.23 -10.89 4.33
N SER A 457 -0.64 -10.12 3.67
CA SER A 457 -2.08 -10.32 3.82
C SER A 457 -2.54 -11.69 3.31
N GLY A 458 -3.41 -12.33 4.10
CA GLY A 458 -3.87 -13.71 3.88
C GLY A 458 -2.80 -14.78 4.14
N HIS A 459 -1.73 -14.44 4.87
CA HIS A 459 -0.69 -15.40 5.25
C HIS A 459 -0.35 -15.34 6.74
N LEU A 460 -0.41 -14.16 7.36
CA LEU A 460 -0.23 -13.96 8.80
C LEU A 460 -1.57 -13.78 9.52
N PRO A 461 -1.68 -14.17 10.80
CA PRO A 461 -2.81 -13.79 11.63
C PRO A 461 -3.01 -12.27 11.66
N PRO A 462 -4.27 -11.76 11.75
CA PRO A 462 -4.56 -10.34 11.56
C PRO A 462 -3.78 -9.44 12.51
N GLU A 463 -3.66 -9.84 13.78
CA GLU A 463 -2.93 -9.06 14.77
C GLU A 463 -1.42 -8.94 14.42
N GLN A 464 -0.80 -10.03 13.99
CA GLN A 464 0.62 -10.04 13.60
C GLN A 464 0.87 -9.21 12.34
N LEU A 465 -0.08 -9.27 11.39
CA LEU A 465 -0.07 -8.46 10.18
C LEU A 465 -0.23 -6.96 10.48
N LEU A 466 -1.13 -6.60 11.39
CA LEU A 466 -1.35 -5.21 11.78
C LEU A 466 -0.12 -4.60 12.48
N TYR A 467 0.64 -5.37 13.27
CA TYR A 467 1.92 -4.90 13.79
C TYR A 467 2.96 -4.66 12.69
N LEU A 468 3.01 -5.52 11.67
CA LEU A 468 3.88 -5.29 10.51
C LEU A 468 3.48 -3.99 9.78
N TRP A 469 2.19 -3.75 9.61
CA TRP A 469 1.69 -2.56 8.91
C TRP A 469 1.80 -1.28 9.76
N ASP A 470 1.77 -1.38 11.09
CA ASP A 470 2.16 -0.28 11.99
C ASP A 470 3.60 0.18 11.68
N LEU A 471 4.53 -0.76 11.41
CA LEU A 471 5.91 -0.42 11.00
C LEU A 471 5.97 0.20 9.60
N ILE A 472 5.18 -0.31 8.65
CA ILE A 472 5.11 0.27 7.30
C ILE A 472 4.69 1.73 7.38
N LEU A 473 3.66 2.08 8.16
CA LEU A 473 3.23 3.46 8.34
C LEU A 473 4.23 4.28 9.16
N GLY A 474 4.72 3.71 10.27
CA GLY A 474 5.63 4.39 11.19
C GLY A 474 6.95 4.79 10.54
N TYR A 475 7.49 3.94 9.66
CA TYR A 475 8.73 4.22 8.92
C TYR A 475 8.51 4.67 7.47
N ASP A 476 7.27 4.62 6.98
CA ASP A 476 6.92 4.95 5.59
C ASP A 476 7.73 4.14 4.56
N SER A 477 7.91 2.83 4.81
CA SER A 477 8.74 1.94 4.00
C SER A 477 8.17 0.53 3.92
N LEU A 478 8.32 -0.09 2.75
CA LEU A 478 7.99 -1.49 2.48
C LEU A 478 9.16 -2.45 2.66
N GLU A 479 10.36 -1.95 2.96
CA GLU A 479 11.57 -2.78 3.08
C GLU A 479 11.52 -3.74 4.30
N ILE A 480 10.61 -3.51 5.25
CA ILE A 480 10.36 -4.45 6.35
C ILE A 480 9.75 -5.78 5.86
N VAL A 481 9.05 -5.75 4.72
CA VAL A 481 8.39 -6.93 4.12
C VAL A 481 9.42 -7.96 3.63
N PRO A 482 10.39 -7.63 2.76
CA PRO A 482 11.43 -8.59 2.37
C PRO A 482 12.34 -8.98 3.55
N LEU A 483 12.57 -8.10 4.52
CA LEU A 483 13.31 -8.46 5.73
C LEU A 483 12.60 -9.57 6.52
N LEU A 484 11.28 -9.43 6.72
CA LEU A 484 10.48 -10.47 7.39
C LEU A 484 10.54 -11.78 6.60
N ALA A 485 10.44 -11.74 5.27
CA ALA A 485 10.49 -12.95 4.44
C ALA A 485 11.81 -13.72 4.59
N VAL A 486 12.97 -13.03 4.59
CA VAL A 486 14.27 -13.66 4.85
C VAL A 486 14.35 -14.20 6.29
N THR A 487 13.81 -13.45 7.25
CA THR A 487 13.79 -13.86 8.66
C THR A 487 12.99 -15.14 8.88
N ILE A 488 11.87 -15.31 8.18
CA ILE A 488 11.06 -16.54 8.23
C ILE A 488 11.83 -17.73 7.63
N LEU A 489 12.52 -17.53 6.50
CA LEU A 489 13.37 -18.59 5.92
C LEU A 489 14.51 -18.97 6.87
N SER A 490 15.19 -17.99 7.47
CA SER A 490 16.22 -18.21 8.49
C SER A 490 15.66 -18.97 9.69
N PHE A 491 14.49 -18.59 10.19
CA PHE A 491 13.83 -19.27 11.31
C PHE A 491 13.46 -20.73 11.01
N ARG A 492 13.15 -21.05 9.75
CA ARG A 492 12.81 -22.41 9.30
C ARG A 492 13.99 -23.15 8.66
N LYS A 493 15.22 -22.63 8.79
CA LYS A 493 16.42 -23.07 8.08
C LYS A 493 16.68 -24.57 8.16
N GLU A 494 16.70 -25.13 9.36
CA GLU A 494 17.02 -26.55 9.55
C GLU A 494 16.06 -27.48 8.78
N ASN A 495 14.76 -27.16 8.78
CA ASN A 495 13.76 -27.92 8.02
C ASN A 495 13.91 -27.71 6.51
N LEU A 496 14.22 -26.48 6.08
CA LEU A 496 14.42 -26.15 4.67
C LEU A 496 15.62 -26.87 4.06
N LEU A 497 16.71 -27.03 4.83
CA LEU A 497 17.92 -27.75 4.39
C LEU A 497 17.68 -29.26 4.21
N GLN A 498 16.62 -29.81 4.81
CA GLN A 498 16.29 -31.23 4.72
C GLN A 498 15.39 -31.59 3.52
N VAL A 499 14.82 -30.59 2.84
CA VAL A 499 13.89 -30.81 1.72
C VAL A 499 14.52 -30.40 0.39
N ASN A 500 14.17 -31.09 -0.68
CA ASN A 500 14.79 -30.91 -2.01
C ASN A 500 13.79 -30.74 -3.17
N THR A 501 12.50 -30.62 -2.88
CA THR A 501 11.44 -30.36 -3.87
C THR A 501 10.70 -29.08 -3.54
N LEU A 502 10.16 -28.40 -4.57
CA LEU A 502 9.37 -27.18 -4.38
C LEU A 502 8.17 -27.42 -3.48
N HIS A 503 7.48 -28.53 -3.66
CA HIS A 503 6.34 -28.90 -2.84
C HIS A 503 6.70 -29.02 -1.35
N ASN A 504 7.81 -29.68 -1.03
CA ASN A 504 8.24 -29.85 0.36
C ASN A 504 8.73 -28.53 0.97
N VAL A 505 9.40 -27.67 0.17
CA VAL A 505 9.75 -26.30 0.60
C VAL A 505 8.49 -25.50 0.92
N GLU A 506 7.50 -25.52 0.03
CA GLU A 506 6.21 -24.85 0.25
C GLU A 506 5.49 -25.40 1.48
N ALA A 507 5.53 -26.72 1.71
CA ALA A 507 4.95 -27.36 2.89
C ALA A 507 5.60 -26.89 4.21
N VAL A 508 6.94 -26.78 4.25
CA VAL A 508 7.67 -26.25 5.43
C VAL A 508 7.26 -24.81 5.76
N LEU A 509 6.81 -24.05 4.76
CA LEU A 509 6.49 -22.63 4.86
C LEU A 509 4.98 -22.33 4.78
N ALA A 510 4.13 -23.36 4.71
CA ALA A 510 2.69 -23.19 4.47
C ALA A 510 2.00 -22.53 5.66
N ASP A 511 2.37 -22.93 6.89
CA ASP A 511 1.77 -22.43 8.11
C ASP A 511 2.65 -21.38 8.81
N LEU A 512 2.17 -20.14 8.79
CA LEU A 512 2.76 -19.00 9.48
C LEU A 512 1.95 -18.56 10.71
N SER A 513 0.87 -19.26 11.07
CA SER A 513 -0.06 -18.88 12.15
C SER A 513 0.61 -18.79 13.51
N SER A 514 1.64 -19.61 13.75
CA SER A 514 2.42 -19.65 14.99
C SER A 514 3.49 -18.57 15.10
N LEU A 515 3.78 -17.84 14.01
CA LEU A 515 4.88 -16.88 14.00
C LEU A 515 4.52 -15.59 14.76
N LYS A 516 5.47 -15.11 15.54
CA LYS A 516 5.41 -13.79 16.18
C LYS A 516 6.31 -12.83 15.41
N VAL A 517 5.71 -11.90 14.67
CA VAL A 517 6.39 -11.04 13.70
C VAL A 517 7.38 -10.10 14.37
N MET A 518 6.93 -9.39 15.41
CA MET A 518 7.76 -8.37 16.06
C MET A 518 8.98 -8.98 16.77
N PRO A 519 8.87 -10.10 17.53
CA PRO A 519 10.04 -10.79 18.07
C PRO A 519 11.04 -11.24 17.01
N LEU A 520 10.58 -11.80 15.89
CA LEU A 520 11.45 -12.24 14.79
C LEU A 520 12.22 -11.07 14.17
N LEU A 521 11.52 -9.97 13.86
CA LEU A 521 12.13 -8.77 13.30
C LEU A 521 13.10 -8.09 14.29
N GLN A 522 12.75 -8.05 15.57
CA GLN A 522 13.63 -7.51 16.59
C GLN A 522 14.90 -8.37 16.71
N LEU A 523 14.79 -9.69 16.73
CA LEU A 523 15.93 -10.61 16.81
C LEU A 523 16.96 -10.38 15.70
N VAL A 524 16.53 -10.23 14.45
CA VAL A 524 17.46 -10.03 13.31
C VAL A 524 18.07 -8.61 13.28
N LEU A 525 17.34 -7.61 13.78
CA LEU A 525 17.77 -6.21 13.76
C LEU A 525 18.55 -5.77 14.99
N LEU A 526 18.45 -6.48 16.11
CA LEU A 526 19.26 -6.21 17.30
C LEU A 526 20.75 -6.18 16.90
N LYS A 527 21.45 -5.16 17.40
CA LYS A 527 22.90 -5.07 17.25
C LYS A 527 23.54 -6.14 18.14
N GLU A 528 24.52 -6.86 17.59
CA GLU A 528 25.41 -7.73 18.36
C GLU A 528 26.18 -6.95 19.41
#